data_AF-H0I0U1-F1
#
_entry.id   AF-H0I0U1-F1
#
_cell.length_a   1.000
_cell.length_b   1.000
_cell.length_c   1.000
_cell.angle_alpha   90.00
_cell.angle_beta   90.00
_cell.angle_gamma   90.00
#
_symmetry.space_group_name_H-M   'P 1'
#
loop_
_entity.id
_entity.type
_entity.pdbx_description
1 polymer ?
#
loop_
_entity_poly.entity_id
_entity_poly.type
_entity_poly.pdbx_seq_one_letter_code
_entity_poly.pdbx_strand_id
1 'polypeptide(L)' 'MPGITDPDELKFLESVFEEACRVSKVSRDSPEAENMALKLMLLHQSGVDDRGQLLEATIALADPDADQG' A
#
# COMPACT_ATOMS: atom_id res chain seq x y z
N MET A 1 19.56 -2.95 7.14
CA MET A 1 18.10 -3.19 7.07
C MET A 1 17.90 -4.28 6.05
N PRO A 2 17.37 -5.46 6.40
CA PRO A 2 17.02 -6.42 5.37
C PRO A 2 15.81 -5.84 4.63
N GLY A 3 16.02 -5.42 3.38
CA GLY A 3 14.90 -5.18 2.47
C GLY A 3 14.14 -6.50 2.26
N ILE A 4 12.88 -6.40 1.84
CA ILE A 4 11.98 -7.53 1.54
C ILE A 4 12.80 -8.63 0.85
N THR A 5 13.18 -9.66 1.61
CA THR A 5 14.12 -10.69 1.15
C THR A 5 13.36 -11.89 0.62
N ASP A 6 12.06 -11.94 0.89
CA ASP A 6 11.17 -13.01 0.50
C ASP A 6 10.38 -12.61 -0.78
N PRO A 7 10.49 -13.40 -1.86
CA PRO A 7 9.79 -13.11 -3.11
C PRO A 7 8.27 -13.28 -2.99
N ASP A 8 7.77 -14.04 -2.03
CA ASP A 8 6.33 -14.19 -1.80
C ASP A 8 5.77 -12.98 -1.03
N GLU A 9 6.53 -12.41 -0.08
CA GLU A 9 6.20 -11.11 0.53
C GLU A 9 6.14 -9.99 -0.52
N LEU A 10 7.08 -9.96 -1.48
CA LEU A 10 7.07 -8.94 -2.53
C LEU A 10 5.83 -9.06 -3.42
N LYS A 11 5.45 -10.28 -3.84
CA LYS A 11 4.23 -10.52 -4.61
C LYS A 11 2.97 -10.16 -3.84
N PHE A 12 2.96 -10.43 -2.54
CA PHE A 12 1.85 -10.08 -1.67
C PHE A 12 1.66 -8.55 -1.62
N LEU A 13 2.74 -7.80 -1.38
CA LEU A 13 2.70 -6.34 -1.36
C LEU A 13 2.35 -5.77 -2.74
N GLU A 14 2.91 -6.32 -3.82
CA GLU A 14 2.55 -5.93 -5.18
C GLU A 14 1.04 -6.10 -5.45
N SER A 15 0.47 -7.25 -5.05
CA SER A 15 -0.97 -7.50 -5.22
C SER A 15 -1.84 -6.51 -4.44
N VAL A 16 -1.45 -6.15 -3.22
CA VAL A 16 -2.16 -5.15 -2.41
C VAL A 16 -2.06 -3.76 -3.04
N PHE A 17 -0.86 -3.39 -3.50
CA PHE A 17 -0.61 -2.12 -4.15
C PHE A 17 -1.41 -1.96 -5.45
N GLU A 18 -1.44 -2.98 -6.30
CA GLU A 18 -2.20 -2.96 -7.55
C GLU A 18 -3.71 -2.83 -7.29
N GLU A 19 -4.22 -3.53 -6.28
CA GLU A 19 -5.62 -3.41 -5.89
C GLU A 19 -5.94 -2.03 -5.32
N ALA A 20 -5.08 -1.48 -4.47
CA ALA A 20 -5.22 -0.13 -3.93
C ALA A 20 -5.24 0.92 -5.06
N CYS A 21 -4.28 0.87 -5.99
CA CYS A 21 -4.24 1.75 -7.16
C CYS A 21 -5.53 1.65 -7.97
N ARG A 22 -6.04 0.44 -8.19
CA ARG A 22 -7.27 0.21 -8.95
C ARG A 22 -8.50 0.78 -8.26
N VAL A 23 -8.63 0.57 -6.94
CA VAL A 23 -9.77 1.06 -6.15
C VAL A 23 -9.76 2.58 -6.06
N SER A 24 -8.60 3.16 -5.77
CA SER A 24 -8.41 4.62 -5.67
C SER A 24 -8.32 5.32 -7.02
N LYS A 25 -8.33 4.58 -8.14
CA LYS A 25 -8.15 5.10 -9.52
C LYS A 25 -6.88 5.94 -9.68
N VAL A 26 -5.83 5.54 -8.96
CA VAL A 26 -4.51 6.17 -8.99
C VAL A 26 -3.65 5.49 -10.05
N SER A 27 -2.97 6.29 -10.87
CA SER A 27 -2.01 5.78 -11.85
C SER A 27 -0.74 5.33 -11.15
N ARG A 28 -0.19 4.16 -11.52
CA ARG A 28 1.05 3.61 -10.91
C ARG A 28 2.25 4.54 -11.00
N ASP A 29 2.30 5.39 -12.03
CA ASP A 29 3.38 6.36 -12.27
C ASP A 29 3.14 7.72 -11.61
N SER A 30 2.09 7.85 -10.79
CA SER A 30 1.78 9.09 -10.07
C SER A 30 2.55 9.20 -8.75
N PRO A 31 2.82 10.42 -8.25
CA PRO A 31 3.42 10.59 -6.93
C PRO A 31 2.52 10.05 -5.80
N GLU A 32 1.22 10.00 -6.00
CA GLU A 32 0.26 9.36 -5.10
C GLU A 32 0.51 7.86 -4.99
N ALA A 33 0.75 7.18 -6.12
CA ALA A 33 1.13 5.77 -6.13
C ALA A 33 2.47 5.52 -5.43
N GLU A 34 3.45 6.39 -5.60
CA GLU A 34 4.73 6.28 -4.86
C GLU A 34 4.51 6.37 -3.35
N ASN A 35 3.69 7.32 -2.88
CA ASN A 35 3.32 7.44 -1.47
C ASN A 35 2.57 6.20 -0.95
N MET A 36 1.65 5.65 -1.74
CA MET A 36 0.93 4.41 -1.43
C MET A 36 1.89 3.24 -1.25
N ALA A 37 2.85 3.06 -2.17
CA ALA A 37 3.85 2.00 -2.10
C ALA A 37 4.76 2.14 -0.87
N LEU A 38 5.22 3.36 -0.57
CA LEU A 38 6.05 3.64 0.61
C LEU A 38 5.31 3.32 1.92
N LYS A 39 4.04 3.71 2.03
CA LYS A 39 3.24 3.44 3.23
C LYS A 39 2.96 1.95 3.39
N LEU A 40 2.65 1.27 2.30
CA LEU A 40 2.46 -0.18 2.29
C LEU A 40 3.71 -0.92 2.79
N MET A 41 4.90 -0.54 2.32
CA MET A 41 6.17 -1.08 2.81
C MET A 41 6.41 -0.77 4.29
N LEU A 42 6.04 0.43 4.77
CA LEU A 42 6.20 0.81 6.16
C LEU A 42 5.29 -0.01 7.08
N LEU A 43 4.04 -0.22 6.70
CA LEU A 43 3.08 -1.04 7.44
C LEU A 43 3.56 -2.48 7.53
N HIS A 44 4.01 -3.05 6.42
CA HIS A 44 4.58 -4.40 6.40
C HIS A 44 5.81 -4.53 7.31
N GLN A 45 6.75 -3.58 7.23
CA GLN A 45 7.92 -3.55 8.12
C GLN A 45 7.57 -3.33 9.59
N SER A 46 6.40 -2.76 9.88
CA SER A 46 5.89 -2.59 11.24
C SER A 46 5.24 -3.87 11.79
N GLY A 47 5.18 -4.94 10.99
CA GLY A 47 4.59 -6.22 11.36
C GLY A 47 3.12 -6.36 10.97
N VAL A 48 2.59 -5.50 10.10
CA VAL A 48 1.24 -5.67 9.55
C VAL A 48 1.31 -6.60 8.34
N ASP A 49 0.87 -7.84 8.50
CA ASP A 49 0.79 -8.85 7.44
C ASP A 49 -0.64 -9.10 6.93
N ASP A 50 -1.65 -8.50 7.57
CA ASP A 50 -3.04 -8.64 7.13
C ASP A 50 -3.33 -7.85 5.85
N ARG A 51 -3.76 -8.58 4.81
CA ARG A 51 -4.05 -8.01 3.48
C ARG A 51 -5.12 -6.91 3.54
N GLY A 52 -6.16 -7.10 4.35
CA GLY A 52 -7.28 -6.17 4.44
C GLY A 52 -6.85 -4.85 5.07
N GLN A 53 -6.12 -4.91 6.18
CA GLN A 53 -5.59 -3.74 6.87
C GLN A 53 -4.59 -2.97 6.00
N LEU A 54 -3.69 -3.67 5.31
CA LEU A 54 -2.74 -3.05 4.39
C LEU A 54 -3.46 -2.33 3.25
N LEU A 55 -4.46 -2.96 2.66
CA LEU A 55 -5.24 -2.40 1.56
C LEU A 55 -6.03 -1.16 2.02
N GLU A 56 -6.77 -1.26 3.13
CA GLU A 56 -7.58 -0.18 3.68
C GLU A 56 -6.71 1.04 4.01
N ALA A 57 -5.59 0.83 4.71
CA ALA A 57 -4.68 1.91 5.09
C ALA A 57 -3.98 2.55 3.88
N THR A 58 -3.78 1.80 2.80
CA THR A 58 -3.20 2.29 1.54
C THR A 58 -4.23 3.08 0.73
N ILE A 59 -5.48 2.62 0.66
CA ILE A 59 -6.59 3.33 -0.01
C ILE A 59 -6.92 4.63 0.72
N ALA A 60 -6.97 4.60 2.06
CA ALA A 60 -7.22 5.79 2.88
C ALA A 60 -6.15 6.87 2.71
N LEU A 61 -4.95 6.52 2.22
CA LEU A 61 -3.92 7.51 1.89
C LEU A 61 -4.20 8.21 0.55
N ALA A 62 -4.80 7.50 -0.39
CA ALA A 62 -5.13 8.03 -1.72
C ALA A 62 -6.40 8.90 -1.70
N ASP A 63 -7.23 8.76 -0.65
CA ASP A 63 -8.44 9.53 -0.46
C ASP A 63 -8.15 10.68 0.54
N PRO A 64 -7.86 11.90 0.06
CA PRO A 64 -7.54 13.04 0.93
C PRO A 64 -8.75 13.53 1.76
N ASP A 65 -9.95 13.01 1.48
CA ASP A 65 -11.20 13.38 2.16
C ASP A 65 -11.58 12.41 3.31
N ALA A 66 -10.81 11.34 3.55
CA ALA A 66 -11.09 10.36 4.61
C ALA A 66 -10.77 10.86 6.04
N ASP A 67 -10.13 12.02 6.20
CA ASP A 67 -9.84 12.68 7.49
C ASP A 67 -10.72 13.94 7.72
N GLN A 68 -12.01 13.86 7.36
CA GLN A 68 -13.03 14.86 7.69
C GLN A 68 -14.31 14.15 8.16
N GLY A 69 -14.33 13.66 9.40
CA GLY A 69 -15.52 13.07 10.03
C GLY A 69 -15.43 12.92 11.53
#